data_AF-A0A8J6H8T3-F1
#
_entry.id   AF-A0A8J6H8T3-F1
#
_cell.length_a   1.000
_cell.length_b   1.000
_cell.length_c   1.000
_cell.angle_alpha   90.00
_cell.angle_beta   90.00
_cell.angle_gamma   90.00
#
_symmetry.space_group_name_H-M   'P 1'
#
loop_
_entity.id
_entity.type
_entity.pdbx_description
1 polymer ?
#
loop_
_entity_poly.entity_id
_entity_poly.type
_entity_poly.pdbx_seq_one_letter_code
_entity_poly.pdbx_strand_id
1 'polypeptide(L)'
;MGDLPVKRLEPARPFINSGLDYCGPILIKTHRGRGKQKTIKAYVCLFICLSTKAIHIELVSDLTADTFLDALKRFVSRRGTVKSIISDNATNFIKANKDLIDLHQFFQNSEISRKLVTTLSNENIQWKFIPPRTPNFGGLWEAGVKSVKYHIKRVVGETVLTYDELYTLLTRIEACLNSRPLVPMSNDPNDLTAITPGHFLIGEALTAPLEPDLIELKINRLSRHQLLERLRQHFWKRWRTEYLSYLQGRTKWQSPSPSLQPGDLVLLVEDNVPPLCWPLGRIQQGHTNVV
;
A
#
# COMPACT_ATOMS: atom_id res chain seq x y z
N MET A 1 2.73 7.64 -24.34
CA MET A 1 2.11 7.06 -23.12
C MET A 1 1.93 5.58 -23.41
N GLY A 2 2.32 4.68 -22.50
CA GLY A 2 1.88 3.29 -22.62
C GLY A 2 0.42 3.20 -22.20
N ASP A 3 -0.39 2.47 -22.95
CA ASP A 3 -1.82 2.32 -22.64
C ASP A 3 -2.00 1.77 -21.22
N LEU A 4 -2.92 2.38 -20.46
CA LEU A 4 -3.30 1.87 -19.15
C LEU A 4 -3.92 0.48 -19.35
N PRO A 5 -3.52 -0.55 -18.58
CA PRO A 5 -4.12 -1.87 -18.72
C PRO A 5 -5.64 -1.77 -18.58
N VAL A 6 -6.41 -2.39 -19.47
CA VAL A 6 -7.89 -2.36 -19.50
C VAL A 6 -8.50 -2.64 -18.11
N LYS A 7 -7.85 -3.49 -17.32
CA LYS A 7 -8.21 -3.82 -15.93
C LYS A 7 -8.21 -2.63 -14.95
N ARG A 8 -7.71 -1.45 -15.35
CA ARG A 8 -7.80 -0.19 -14.60
C ARG A 8 -9.06 0.63 -14.92
N LEU A 9 -9.75 0.32 -16.02
CA LEU A 9 -10.84 1.12 -16.56
C LEU A 9 -12.23 0.54 -16.27
N GLU A 10 -12.31 -0.73 -15.87
CA GLU A 10 -13.57 -1.37 -15.48
C GLU A 10 -13.93 -1.05 -14.02
N PRO A 11 -15.14 -0.55 -13.73
CA PRO A 11 -15.65 -0.41 -12.37
C PRO A 11 -15.66 -1.77 -11.68
N ALA A 12 -14.90 -1.88 -10.59
CA ALA A 12 -14.70 -3.12 -9.87
C ALA A 12 -14.51 -2.80 -8.39
N ARG A 13 -15.00 -3.68 -7.51
CA ARG A 13 -14.65 -3.57 -6.08
C ARG A 13 -13.12 -3.60 -5.91
N PRO A 14 -12.58 -2.97 -4.86
CA PRO A 14 -11.15 -3.00 -4.59
C PRO A 14 -10.59 -4.42 -4.58
N PHE A 15 -9.34 -4.53 -5.03
CA PHE A 15 -8.54 -5.75 -5.07
C PHE A 15 -9.00 -6.87 -6.02
N ILE A 16 -10.09 -6.72 -6.80
CA ILE A 16 -10.45 -7.71 -7.85
C ILE A 16 -9.24 -8.05 -8.73
N ASN A 17 -8.52 -7.01 -9.18
CA ASN A 17 -7.26 -7.13 -9.88
C ASN A 17 -6.17 -6.57 -8.97
N SER A 18 -5.23 -7.41 -8.55
CA SER A 18 -4.20 -7.06 -7.58
C SER A 18 -2.80 -7.31 -8.11
N GLY A 19 -1.90 -6.35 -7.89
CA GLY A 19 -0.46 -6.57 -7.96
C GLY A 19 0.05 -7.15 -6.63
N LEU A 20 1.11 -7.94 -6.69
CA LEU A 20 1.70 -8.62 -5.56
C LEU A 20 3.22 -8.43 -5.56
N ASP A 21 3.77 -8.10 -4.40
CA ASP A 21 5.21 -7.88 -4.24
C ASP A 21 5.68 -8.14 -2.79
N TYR A 22 6.97 -8.40 -2.61
CA TYR A 22 7.60 -8.58 -1.30
C TYR A 22 8.58 -7.45 -0.95
N CYS A 23 8.63 -7.08 0.32
CA CYS A 23 9.65 -6.22 0.91
C CYS A 23 10.40 -6.96 2.02
N GLY A 24 11.71 -6.79 2.11
CA GLY A 24 12.52 -7.36 3.17
C GLY A 24 13.91 -7.79 2.71
N PRO A 25 14.64 -8.56 3.54
CA PRO A 25 14.24 -8.96 4.89
C PRO A 25 14.25 -7.77 5.87
N ILE A 26 13.41 -7.86 6.90
CA ILE A 26 13.42 -7.02 8.11
C ILE A 26 13.81 -7.92 9.29
N LEU A 27 14.73 -7.46 10.13
CA LEU A 27 15.13 -8.22 11.32
C LEU A 27 14.13 -7.95 12.47
N ILE A 28 13.55 -9.02 13.00
CA ILE A 28 12.66 -8.99 14.16
C ILE A 28 13.21 -9.85 15.30
N LYS A 29 12.80 -9.57 16.53
CA LYS A 29 13.11 -10.40 17.71
C LYS A 29 11.93 -11.30 18.05
N THR A 30 12.21 -12.46 18.64
CA THR A 30 11.18 -13.47 18.94
C THR A 30 10.28 -13.11 20.13
N HIS A 31 10.75 -12.32 21.09
CA HIS A 31 9.97 -11.92 22.26
C HIS A 31 10.41 -10.54 22.77
N ARG A 32 9.69 -10.00 23.76
CA ARG A 32 10.10 -8.80 24.49
C ARG A 32 11.04 -9.20 25.63
N GLY A 33 12.17 -8.51 25.79
CA GLY A 33 13.11 -8.78 26.87
C GLY A 33 14.40 -7.95 26.78
N ARG A 34 15.23 -8.05 27.83
CA ARG A 34 16.63 -7.54 27.84
C ARG A 34 17.58 -8.71 27.53
N GLY A 35 18.75 -8.41 26.93
CA GLY A 35 19.78 -9.41 26.60
C GLY A 35 19.91 -9.74 25.11
N LYS A 36 20.92 -10.56 24.77
CA LYS A 36 21.24 -10.97 23.39
C LYS A 36 20.15 -11.92 22.86
N GLN A 37 19.15 -11.34 22.21
CA GLN A 37 18.03 -12.08 21.64
C GLN A 37 18.34 -12.53 20.22
N LYS A 38 17.90 -13.75 19.89
CA LYS A 38 17.95 -14.25 18.51
C LYS A 38 17.03 -13.39 17.64
N THR A 39 17.61 -12.76 16.64
CA THR A 39 16.85 -12.08 15.59
C THR A 39 16.55 -13.06 14.47
N ILE A 40 15.33 -13.00 13.94
CA ILE A 40 14.91 -13.75 12.76
C ILE A 40 14.57 -12.76 11.65
N LYS A 41 14.61 -13.24 10.40
CA LYS A 41 14.14 -12.46 9.26
C LYS A 41 12.62 -12.54 9.21
N ALA A 42 12.00 -11.44 8.82
CA ALA A 42 10.61 -11.37 8.42
C ALA A 42 10.52 -10.62 7.09
N TYR A 43 9.41 -10.80 6.38
CA TYR A 43 9.15 -10.17 5.09
C TYR A 43 7.76 -9.57 5.10
N VAL A 44 7.54 -8.58 4.25
CA VAL A 44 6.28 -7.87 4.13
C VAL A 44 5.71 -8.15 2.75
N CYS A 45 4.57 -8.82 2.71
CA CYS A 45 3.79 -9.08 1.51
C CYS A 45 2.89 -7.86 1.24
N LEU A 46 2.97 -7.32 0.03
CA LEU A 46 2.23 -6.15 -0.41
C LEU A 46 1.24 -6.57 -1.49
N PHE A 47 -0.04 -6.35 -1.23
CA PHE A 47 -1.10 -6.45 -2.24
C PHE A 47 -1.51 -5.04 -2.66
N ILE A 48 -1.55 -4.77 -3.96
CA ILE A 48 -1.88 -3.45 -4.49
C ILE A 48 -3.07 -3.57 -5.43
N CYS A 49 -4.16 -2.88 -5.13
CA CYS A 49 -5.32 -2.81 -6.00
C CYS A 49 -4.98 -2.03 -7.27
N LEU A 50 -5.20 -2.63 -8.44
CA LEU A 50 -4.87 -2.00 -9.71
C LEU A 50 -5.85 -0.90 -10.12
N SER A 51 -7.11 -0.94 -9.66
CA SER A 51 -8.15 0.06 -9.94
C SER A 51 -8.04 1.26 -8.99
N THR A 52 -8.10 1.03 -7.68
CA THR A 52 -8.16 2.12 -6.68
C THR A 52 -6.79 2.55 -6.15
N LYS A 53 -5.73 1.82 -6.51
CA LYS A 53 -4.37 2.00 -5.96
C LYS A 53 -4.30 1.75 -4.44
N ALA A 54 -5.33 1.18 -3.81
CA ALA A 54 -5.30 0.78 -2.40
C ALA A 54 -4.20 -0.25 -2.16
N ILE A 55 -3.58 -0.21 -0.98
CA ILE A 55 -2.51 -1.13 -0.58
C ILE A 55 -2.99 -1.94 0.63
N HIS A 56 -2.72 -3.23 0.64
CA HIS A 56 -2.86 -4.09 1.80
C HIS A 56 -1.52 -4.73 2.15
N ILE A 57 -1.18 -4.76 3.43
CA ILE A 57 0.12 -5.15 3.93
C ILE A 57 -0.02 -6.34 4.89
N GLU A 58 0.74 -7.39 4.62
CA GLU A 58 0.82 -8.57 5.47
C GLU A 58 2.26 -8.84 5.90
N LEU A 59 2.47 -9.09 7.19
CA LEU A 59 3.75 -9.57 7.70
C LEU A 59 3.81 -11.09 7.55
N VAL A 60 4.96 -11.62 7.13
CA VAL A 60 5.23 -13.06 7.05
C VAL A 60 6.59 -13.38 7.68
N SER A 61 6.71 -14.59 8.23
CA SER A 61 7.93 -15.07 8.89
C SER A 61 9.04 -15.47 7.92
N ASP A 62 8.69 -15.85 6.69
CA ASP A 62 9.65 -16.32 5.67
C ASP A 62 9.10 -16.12 4.25
N LEU A 63 9.85 -16.58 3.24
CA LEU A 63 9.47 -16.54 1.83
C LEU A 63 9.05 -17.92 1.32
N THR A 64 8.45 -18.77 2.14
CA THR A 64 7.90 -20.05 1.67
C THR A 64 6.55 -19.84 0.98
N ALA A 65 6.10 -20.86 0.23
CA ALA A 65 4.77 -20.84 -0.38
C ALA A 65 3.66 -20.90 0.68
N ASP A 66 3.85 -21.68 1.75
CA ASP A 66 2.84 -21.86 2.80
C ASP A 66 2.57 -20.55 3.55
N THR A 67 3.63 -19.83 3.96
CA THR A 67 3.47 -18.53 4.63
C THR A 67 2.87 -17.48 3.71
N PHE A 68 3.18 -17.53 2.41
CA PHE A 68 2.50 -16.70 1.42
C PHE A 68 1.01 -17.05 1.30
N LEU A 69 0.66 -18.33 1.21
CA LEU A 69 -0.74 -18.78 1.11
C LEU A 69 -1.55 -18.33 2.34
N ASP A 70 -0.95 -18.35 3.52
CA ASP A 70 -1.59 -17.83 4.73
C ASP A 70 -1.75 -16.31 4.69
N ALA A 71 -0.79 -15.56 4.13
CA ALA A 71 -0.94 -14.13 3.89
C ALA A 71 -2.03 -13.84 2.85
N LEU A 72 -2.10 -14.62 1.77
CA LEU A 72 -3.14 -14.53 0.76
C LEU A 72 -4.53 -14.79 1.37
N LYS A 73 -4.67 -15.83 2.22
CA LYS A 73 -5.91 -16.12 2.95
C LYS A 73 -6.31 -14.94 3.84
N ARG A 74 -5.39 -14.41 4.66
CA ARG A 74 -5.66 -13.22 5.50
C ARG A 74 -6.10 -12.01 4.68
N PHE A 75 -5.46 -11.78 3.54
CA PHE A 75 -5.83 -10.72 2.61
C PHE A 75 -7.24 -10.91 2.05
N VAL A 76 -7.55 -12.06 1.45
CA VAL A 76 -8.87 -12.30 0.84
C VAL A 76 -9.98 -12.36 1.89
N SER A 77 -9.70 -12.83 3.10
CA SER A 77 -10.65 -12.79 4.22
C SER A 77 -11.02 -11.37 4.64
N ARG A 78 -10.11 -10.39 4.48
CA ARG A 78 -10.40 -8.98 4.81
C ARG A 78 -10.86 -8.13 3.63
N ARG A 79 -10.43 -8.45 2.41
CA ARG A 79 -10.65 -7.63 1.21
C ARG A 79 -11.59 -8.28 0.18
N GLY A 80 -12.03 -9.51 0.44
CA GLY A 80 -12.76 -10.34 -0.50
C GLY A 80 -11.82 -11.09 -1.45
N THR A 81 -12.39 -12.04 -2.19
CA THR A 81 -11.65 -12.85 -3.17
C THR A 81 -11.01 -11.99 -4.26
N VAL A 82 -10.09 -12.52 -5.05
CA VAL A 82 -9.53 -11.79 -6.19
C VAL A 82 -9.85 -12.54 -7.48
N LYS A 83 -9.98 -11.83 -8.59
CA LYS A 83 -10.12 -12.42 -9.93
C LYS A 83 -8.77 -12.61 -10.59
N SER A 84 -7.82 -11.70 -10.35
CA SER A 84 -6.46 -11.86 -10.87
C SER A 84 -5.38 -11.27 -9.98
N ILE A 85 -4.22 -11.95 -10.00
CA ILE A 85 -2.98 -11.54 -9.34
C ILE A 85 -1.90 -11.34 -10.40
N ILE A 86 -1.13 -10.26 -10.28
CA ILE A 86 0.07 -10.00 -11.08
C ILE A 86 1.27 -9.96 -10.15
N SER A 87 2.30 -10.78 -10.40
CA SER A 87 3.53 -10.83 -9.59
C SER A 87 4.79 -10.97 -10.45
N ASP A 88 5.96 -10.82 -9.83
CA ASP A 88 7.21 -11.27 -10.42
C ASP A 88 7.34 -12.81 -10.39
N ASN A 89 8.41 -13.33 -11.01
CA ASN A 89 8.71 -14.76 -11.09
C ASN A 89 9.43 -15.30 -9.84
N ALA A 90 9.22 -14.73 -8.65
CA ALA A 90 9.81 -15.28 -7.43
C ALA A 90 9.31 -16.73 -7.20
N THR A 91 10.22 -17.62 -6.79
CA THR A 91 9.97 -19.08 -6.72
C THR A 91 8.83 -19.45 -5.77
N ASN A 92 8.64 -18.67 -4.71
CA ASN A 92 7.55 -18.82 -3.77
C ASN A 92 6.19 -18.48 -4.38
N PHE A 93 6.09 -17.47 -5.23
CA PHE A 93 4.88 -17.16 -5.98
C PHE A 93 4.56 -18.22 -7.03
N ILE A 94 5.59 -18.72 -7.73
CA ILE A 94 5.42 -19.82 -8.70
C ILE A 94 4.87 -21.06 -8.00
N LYS A 95 5.46 -21.46 -6.86
CA LYS A 95 5.00 -22.60 -6.09
C LYS A 95 3.57 -22.38 -5.55
N ALA A 96 3.27 -21.23 -4.96
CA ALA A 96 1.93 -20.94 -4.46
C ALA A 96 0.87 -20.97 -5.57
N ASN A 97 1.19 -20.47 -6.78
CA ASN A 97 0.29 -20.57 -7.92
C ASN A 97 0.02 -22.03 -8.31
N LYS A 98 1.05 -22.88 -8.29
CA LYS A 98 0.88 -24.32 -8.52
C LYS A 98 -0.03 -24.96 -7.46
N ASP A 99 0.22 -24.68 -6.18
CA ASP A 99 -0.57 -25.25 -5.08
C ASP A 99 -2.06 -24.84 -5.18
N LEU A 100 -2.35 -23.61 -5.63
CA LEU A 100 -3.72 -23.16 -5.90
C LEU A 100 -4.39 -23.89 -7.08
N ILE A 101 -3.64 -24.17 -8.16
CA ILE A 101 -4.12 -24.93 -9.31
C ILE A 101 -4.42 -26.37 -8.90
N ASP A 102 -3.51 -27.02 -8.18
CA ASP A 102 -3.65 -28.41 -7.72
C ASP A 102 -4.88 -28.56 -6.81
N LEU A 103 -5.06 -27.62 -5.88
CA LEU A 103 -6.25 -27.56 -5.01
C LEU A 103 -7.53 -27.44 -5.83
N HIS A 104 -7.56 -26.56 -6.84
CA HIS A 104 -8.73 -26.40 -7.69
C HIS A 104 -9.07 -27.69 -8.45
N GLN A 105 -8.06 -28.35 -9.04
CA GLN A 105 -8.24 -29.62 -9.76
C GLN A 105 -8.78 -30.72 -8.85
N PHE A 106 -8.29 -30.82 -7.60
CA PHE A 106 -8.79 -31.78 -6.62
C PHE A 106 -10.30 -31.59 -6.35
N PHE A 107 -10.75 -30.34 -6.18
CA PHE A 107 -12.17 -30.05 -5.97
C PHE A 107 -13.03 -30.27 -7.23
N GLN A 108 -12.51 -30.06 -8.44
CA GLN A 108 -13.26 -30.37 -9.66
C GLN A 108 -13.52 -31.88 -9.83
N ASN A 109 -12.61 -32.71 -9.33
CA ASN A 109 -12.66 -34.16 -9.50
C ASN A 109 -13.60 -34.88 -8.51
N SER A 110 -14.16 -34.20 -7.50
CA SER A 110 -15.11 -34.80 -6.56
C SER A 110 -16.56 -34.44 -6.88
N GLU A 111 -17.45 -35.44 -6.95
CA GLU A 111 -18.87 -35.28 -7.33
C GLU A 111 -19.65 -34.35 -6.38
N ILE A 112 -19.37 -34.43 -5.08
CA ILE A 112 -19.96 -33.58 -4.04
C ILE A 112 -19.51 -32.11 -4.23
N SER A 113 -18.26 -31.92 -4.64
CA SER A 113 -17.68 -30.61 -4.88
C SER A 113 -18.16 -29.98 -6.16
N ARG A 114 -18.56 -30.73 -7.21
CA ARG A 114 -19.12 -30.10 -8.42
C ARG A 114 -20.35 -29.23 -8.15
N LYS A 115 -21.23 -29.63 -7.21
CA LYS A 115 -22.41 -28.85 -6.76
C LYS A 115 -22.04 -27.69 -5.83
N LEU A 116 -21.10 -27.89 -4.88
CA LEU A 116 -20.65 -26.84 -3.96
C LEU A 116 -19.77 -25.80 -4.65
N VAL A 117 -18.89 -26.24 -5.55
CA VAL A 117 -18.09 -25.38 -6.42
C VAL A 117 -19.02 -24.55 -7.27
N THR A 118 -20.08 -25.06 -7.91
CA THR A 118 -21.01 -24.18 -8.67
C THR A 118 -21.72 -23.11 -7.81
N THR A 119 -21.96 -23.37 -6.52
CA THR A 119 -22.56 -22.37 -5.60
C THR A 119 -21.52 -21.42 -4.97
N LEU A 120 -20.25 -21.84 -4.85
CA LEU A 120 -19.14 -21.11 -4.23
C LEU A 120 -18.07 -20.63 -5.24
N SER A 121 -18.32 -20.82 -6.55
CA SER A 121 -17.40 -20.53 -7.67
C SER A 121 -17.13 -19.05 -7.76
N ASN A 122 -16.26 -18.58 -6.88
CA ASN A 122 -15.29 -17.58 -7.30
C ASN A 122 -14.45 -18.24 -8.39
N GLU A 123 -14.49 -17.64 -9.58
CA GLU A 123 -13.63 -17.94 -10.71
C GLU A 123 -12.19 -18.23 -10.27
N ASN A 124 -11.50 -19.13 -10.97
CA ASN A 124 -10.08 -19.37 -10.77
C ASN A 124 -9.31 -18.05 -10.73
N ILE A 125 -8.50 -17.86 -9.68
CA ILE A 125 -7.61 -16.71 -9.59
C ILE A 125 -6.68 -16.77 -10.80
N GLN A 126 -6.85 -15.83 -11.74
CA GLN A 126 -5.97 -15.72 -12.89
C GLN A 126 -4.65 -15.12 -12.44
N TRP A 127 -3.65 -15.97 -12.23
CA TRP A 127 -2.30 -15.52 -11.91
C TRP A 127 -1.52 -15.22 -13.19
N LYS A 128 -0.95 -14.02 -13.28
CA LYS A 128 -0.08 -13.60 -14.37
C LYS A 128 1.29 -13.21 -13.84
N PHE A 129 2.33 -13.79 -14.43
CA PHE A 129 3.70 -13.43 -14.10
C PHE A 129 4.23 -12.38 -15.07
N ILE A 130 4.87 -11.33 -14.54
CA ILE A 130 5.49 -10.29 -15.36
C ILE A 130 6.75 -10.91 -16.02
N PRO A 131 6.98 -10.69 -17.33
CA PRO A 131 8.19 -11.19 -17.98
C PRO A 131 9.43 -10.57 -17.32
N PRO A 132 10.55 -11.32 -17.21
CA PRO A 132 11.79 -10.78 -16.65
C PRO A 132 12.22 -9.52 -17.43
N ARG A 133 12.49 -8.42 -16.72
CA ARG A 133 12.98 -7.14 -17.28
C ARG A 133 11.99 -6.35 -18.15
N THR A 134 10.68 -6.42 -17.89
CA THR A 134 9.71 -5.55 -18.56
C THR A 134 9.22 -4.41 -17.65
N PRO A 135 9.90 -3.25 -17.58
CA PRO A 135 9.52 -2.11 -16.71
C PRO A 135 8.23 -1.38 -17.12
N ASN A 136 7.52 -1.87 -18.13
CA ASN A 136 6.47 -1.12 -18.84
C ASN A 136 5.04 -1.58 -18.57
N PHE A 137 4.78 -2.55 -17.67
CA PHE A 137 3.38 -2.92 -17.36
C PHE A 137 2.67 -1.91 -16.43
N GLY A 138 3.40 -0.97 -15.80
CA GLY A 138 2.78 0.09 -15.02
C GLY A 138 3.75 0.98 -14.24
N GLY A 139 4.54 1.82 -14.92
CA GLY A 139 5.58 2.64 -14.29
C GLY A 139 5.16 3.47 -13.06
N LEU A 140 3.91 3.94 -12.99
CA LEU A 140 3.35 4.62 -11.80
C LEU A 140 3.19 3.67 -10.60
N TRP A 141 2.79 2.42 -10.85
CA TRP A 141 2.65 1.39 -9.83
C TRP A 141 4.02 0.92 -9.33
N GLU A 142 4.97 0.65 -10.23
CA GLU A 142 6.32 0.22 -9.86
C GLU A 142 7.05 1.27 -9.03
N ALA A 143 6.93 2.55 -9.40
CA ALA A 143 7.50 3.66 -8.64
C ALA A 143 6.88 3.77 -7.24
N GLY A 144 5.55 3.67 -7.13
CA GLY A 144 4.84 3.72 -5.85
C GLY A 144 5.22 2.57 -4.92
N VAL A 145 5.25 1.33 -5.43
CA VAL A 145 5.66 0.16 -4.63
C VAL A 145 7.12 0.26 -4.19
N LYS A 146 8.01 0.71 -5.08
CA LYS A 146 9.43 0.92 -4.76
C LYS A 146 9.61 1.97 -3.64
N SER A 147 8.86 3.06 -3.69
CA SER A 147 8.86 4.11 -2.66
C SER A 147 8.38 3.58 -1.31
N VAL A 148 7.27 2.85 -1.27
CA VAL A 148 6.74 2.23 -0.03
C VAL A 148 7.78 1.30 0.60
N LYS A 149 8.39 0.42 -0.20
CA LYS A 149 9.44 -0.49 0.25
C LYS A 149 10.64 0.27 0.83
N TYR A 150 11.06 1.32 0.14
CA TYR A 150 12.16 2.16 0.57
C TYR A 150 11.88 2.80 1.94
N HIS A 151 10.70 3.38 2.13
CA HIS A 151 10.33 4.01 3.39
C HIS A 151 10.18 3.02 4.54
N ILE A 152 9.51 1.87 4.34
CA ILE A 152 9.38 0.84 5.38
C ILE A 152 10.77 0.41 5.87
N LYS A 153 11.68 0.09 4.95
CA LYS A 153 13.05 -0.33 5.30
C LYS A 153 13.83 0.76 6.03
N ARG A 154 13.69 2.03 5.63
CA ARG A 154 14.38 3.16 6.25
C ARG A 154 13.84 3.55 7.61
N VAL A 155 12.52 3.46 7.79
CA VAL A 155 11.85 3.81 9.05
C VAL A 155 12.15 2.76 10.09
N VAL A 156 11.97 1.48 9.76
CA VAL A 156 12.32 0.40 10.68
C VAL A 156 13.83 0.41 10.95
N GLY A 157 14.64 0.58 9.90
CA GLY A 157 16.09 0.76 10.01
C GLY A 157 16.73 -0.39 10.80
N GLU A 158 17.45 -0.03 11.86
CA GLU A 158 18.09 -0.98 12.79
C GLU A 158 17.21 -1.30 14.00
N THR A 159 16.01 -0.72 14.09
CA THR A 159 15.11 -0.94 15.21
C THR A 159 14.56 -2.36 15.17
N VAL A 160 14.98 -3.18 16.14
CA VAL A 160 14.50 -4.57 16.24
C VAL A 160 13.15 -4.61 17.00
N LEU A 161 12.08 -4.79 16.23
CA LEU A 161 10.70 -4.95 16.71
C LEU A 161 10.38 -6.45 16.91
N THR A 162 9.43 -6.78 17.80
CA THR A 162 8.79 -8.10 17.79
C THR A 162 7.88 -8.24 16.58
N TYR A 163 7.42 -9.47 16.30
CA TYR A 163 6.41 -9.72 15.27
C TYR A 163 5.19 -8.83 15.46
N ASP A 164 4.58 -8.81 16.66
CA ASP A 164 3.38 -8.01 16.93
C ASP A 164 3.62 -6.50 16.80
N GLU A 165 4.79 -6.03 17.24
CA GLU A 165 5.17 -4.62 17.15
C GLU A 165 5.34 -4.18 15.69
N LEU A 166 6.00 -5.00 14.87
CA LEU A 166 6.14 -4.73 13.44
C LEU A 166 4.79 -4.86 12.72
N TYR A 167 3.98 -5.86 13.05
CA TYR A 167 2.64 -6.03 12.50
C TYR A 167 1.77 -4.79 12.78
N THR A 168 1.75 -4.33 14.03
CA THR A 168 1.03 -3.11 14.44
C THR A 168 1.53 -1.89 13.65
N LEU A 169 2.85 -1.71 13.53
CA LEU A 169 3.43 -0.61 12.76
C LEU A 169 3.01 -0.66 11.28
N LEU A 170 3.06 -1.84 10.66
CA LEU A 170 2.70 -2.03 9.26
C LEU A 170 1.21 -1.75 9.01
N THR A 171 0.31 -2.15 9.91
CA THR A 171 -1.11 -1.79 9.82
C THR A 171 -1.32 -0.27 9.88
N ARG A 172 -0.58 0.42 10.75
CA ARG A 172 -0.64 1.90 10.84
C ARG A 172 -0.04 2.58 9.60
N ILE A 173 1.00 1.99 9.00
CA ILE A 173 1.58 2.44 7.74
C ILE A 173 0.59 2.22 6.57
N GLU A 174 -0.11 1.09 6.52
CA GLU A 174 -1.18 0.83 5.54
C GLU A 174 -2.23 1.94 5.57
N ALA A 175 -2.66 2.35 6.77
CA ALA A 175 -3.58 3.48 6.93
C ALA A 175 -3.00 4.79 6.35
N CYS A 176 -1.73 5.09 6.63
CA CYS A 176 -1.04 6.27 6.09
C CYS A 176 -1.05 6.28 4.56
N LEU A 177 -0.71 5.14 3.95
CA LEU A 177 -0.70 4.99 2.50
C LEU A 177 -2.09 5.15 1.89
N ASN A 178 -3.12 4.56 2.52
CA ASN A 178 -4.49 4.59 2.01
C ASN A 178 -5.26 5.88 2.33
N SER A 179 -4.72 6.75 3.20
CA SER A 179 -5.29 8.08 3.45
C SER A 179 -4.99 9.12 2.36
N ARG A 180 -4.07 8.82 1.43
CA ARG A 180 -3.58 9.81 0.46
C ARG A 180 -4.68 10.29 -0.49
N PRO A 181 -4.80 11.60 -0.75
CA PRO A 181 -5.69 12.16 -1.76
C PRO A 181 -5.36 11.66 -3.17
N LEU A 182 -6.38 11.28 -3.94
CA LEU A 182 -6.23 10.88 -5.35
C LEU A 182 -6.74 11.96 -6.28
N VAL A 183 -7.97 12.44 -6.03
CA VAL A 183 -8.69 13.43 -6.83
C VAL A 183 -9.67 14.19 -5.93
N PRO A 184 -10.11 15.40 -6.32
CA PRO A 184 -11.19 16.12 -5.64
C PRO A 184 -12.46 15.26 -5.58
N MET A 185 -13.20 15.33 -4.48
CA MET A 185 -14.44 14.57 -4.33
C MET A 185 -15.61 15.20 -5.08
N SER A 186 -15.70 16.53 -5.06
CA SER A 186 -16.72 17.28 -5.79
C SER A 186 -16.14 18.51 -6.47
N ASN A 187 -16.94 19.08 -7.36
CA ASN A 187 -16.62 20.34 -8.02
C ASN A 187 -17.02 21.56 -7.16
N ASP A 188 -17.69 21.38 -6.02
CA ASP A 188 -18.15 22.49 -5.18
C ASP A 188 -16.95 23.30 -4.64
N PRO A 189 -16.85 24.62 -4.91
CA PRO A 189 -15.78 25.48 -4.40
C PRO A 189 -15.58 25.45 -2.88
N ASN A 190 -16.61 25.12 -2.10
CA ASN A 190 -16.53 25.05 -0.65
C ASN A 190 -16.12 23.66 -0.13
N ASP A 191 -16.11 22.65 -0.99
CA ASP A 191 -15.71 21.30 -0.64
C ASP A 191 -14.20 21.13 -0.83
N LEU A 192 -13.50 20.96 0.30
CA LEU A 192 -12.06 20.72 0.38
C LEU A 192 -11.74 19.24 0.62
N THR A 193 -12.66 18.33 0.31
CA THR A 193 -12.43 16.90 0.46
C THR A 193 -11.88 16.27 -0.82
N ALA A 194 -11.13 15.19 -0.63
CA ALA A 194 -10.57 14.40 -1.71
C ALA A 194 -10.93 12.93 -1.55
N ILE A 195 -11.16 12.26 -2.67
CA ILE A 195 -11.29 10.81 -2.71
C ILE A 195 -9.91 10.21 -2.40
N THR A 196 -9.89 9.27 -1.47
CA THR A 196 -8.70 8.52 -1.05
C THR A 196 -8.92 7.03 -1.28
N PRO A 197 -7.86 6.21 -1.35
CA PRO A 197 -8.04 4.76 -1.35
C PRO A 197 -8.88 4.24 -0.18
N GLY A 198 -8.78 4.89 0.99
CA GLY A 198 -9.59 4.59 2.18
C GLY A 198 -11.09 4.61 1.93
N HIS A 199 -11.59 5.58 1.15
CA HIS A 199 -13.02 5.66 0.80
C HIS A 199 -13.52 4.39 0.12
N PHE A 200 -12.70 3.77 -0.73
CA PHE A 200 -13.06 2.52 -1.38
C PHE A 200 -13.00 1.31 -0.44
N LEU A 201 -12.21 1.39 0.63
CA LEU A 201 -12.00 0.27 1.55
C LEU A 201 -13.03 0.21 2.67
N ILE A 202 -13.43 1.36 3.21
CA ILE A 202 -14.32 1.45 4.38
C ILE A 202 -15.52 2.38 4.16
N GLY A 203 -15.65 3.01 2.99
CA GLY A 203 -16.74 3.95 2.68
C GLY A 203 -16.46 5.40 3.05
N GLU A 204 -15.35 5.68 3.77
CA GLU A 204 -14.99 7.01 4.25
C GLU A 204 -13.47 7.23 4.30
N ALA A 205 -13.05 8.46 4.60
CA ALA A 205 -11.64 8.80 4.79
C ALA A 205 -11.06 8.11 6.04
N LEU A 206 -9.86 7.56 5.92
CA LEU A 206 -9.14 7.01 7.07
C LEU A 206 -8.67 8.15 7.99
N THR A 207 -9.09 8.11 9.24
CA THR A 207 -8.68 9.04 10.30
C THR A 207 -8.02 8.29 11.47
N ALA A 208 -7.35 9.01 12.35
CA ALA A 208 -6.79 8.47 13.58
C ALA A 208 -6.88 9.52 14.69
N PRO A 209 -6.92 9.10 15.97
CA PRO A 209 -6.78 10.03 17.09
C PRO A 209 -5.45 10.79 16.99
N LEU A 210 -5.47 12.04 17.44
CA LEU A 210 -4.26 12.84 17.57
C LEU A 210 -3.36 12.23 18.65
N GLU A 211 -2.09 12.05 18.31
CA GLU A 211 -1.06 11.56 19.22
C GLU A 211 0.04 12.62 19.36
N PRO A 212 0.72 12.71 20.52
CA PRO A 212 1.80 13.67 20.73
C PRO A 212 2.91 13.52 19.68
N ASP A 213 3.55 14.62 19.28
CA ASP A 213 4.75 14.55 18.43
C ASP A 213 5.93 13.99 19.23
N LEU A 214 6.49 12.88 18.74
CA LEU A 214 7.60 12.16 19.36
C LEU A 214 8.87 12.18 18.48
N ILE A 215 8.86 12.86 17.33
CA ILE A 215 9.95 12.86 16.34
C ILE A 215 11.27 13.36 16.96
N GLU A 216 11.20 14.39 17.81
CA GLU A 216 12.38 15.05 18.41
C GLU A 216 12.84 14.41 19.73
N LEU A 217 11.99 13.60 20.37
CA LEU A 217 12.34 12.95 21.63
C LEU A 217 13.50 11.97 21.42
N LYS A 218 14.25 11.64 22.47
CA LYS A 218 15.31 10.61 22.37
C LYS A 218 14.70 9.22 22.49
N ILE A 219 15.13 8.28 21.62
CA ILE A 219 14.60 6.90 21.56
C ILE A 219 14.65 6.21 22.92
N ASN A 220 15.72 6.43 23.69
CA ASN A 220 15.94 5.82 25.01
C ASN A 220 14.94 6.27 26.09
N ARG A 221 14.15 7.32 25.84
CA ARG A 221 13.09 7.82 26.75
C ARG A 221 11.70 7.33 26.38
N LEU A 222 11.56 6.63 25.25
CA LEU A 222 10.27 6.20 24.74
C LEU A 222 9.89 4.83 25.29
N SER A 223 8.64 4.70 25.70
CA SER A 223 8.01 3.40 25.86
C SER A 223 7.97 2.67 24.50
N ARG A 224 7.75 1.35 24.50
CA ARG A 224 7.60 0.59 23.24
C ARG A 224 6.45 1.11 22.39
N HIS A 225 5.36 1.52 23.02
CA HIS A 225 4.22 2.09 22.32
C HIS A 225 4.58 3.43 21.67
N GLN A 226 5.22 4.33 22.42
CA GLN A 226 5.72 5.61 21.91
C GLN A 226 6.74 5.45 20.79
N LEU A 227 7.57 4.40 20.84
CA LEU A 227 8.49 4.09 19.75
C LEU A 227 7.73 3.75 18.46
N LEU A 228 6.68 2.92 18.52
CA LEU A 228 5.88 2.60 17.33
C LEU A 228 5.21 3.84 16.75
N GLU A 229 4.70 4.72 17.62
CA GLU A 229 4.10 5.97 17.17
C GLU A 229 5.14 6.88 16.50
N ARG A 230 6.31 7.05 17.12
CA ARG A 230 7.41 7.80 16.50
C ARG A 230 7.79 7.22 15.13
N LEU A 231 7.88 5.90 14.99
CA LEU A 231 8.20 5.26 13.71
C LEU A 231 7.13 5.57 12.66
N ARG A 232 5.84 5.55 13.03
CA ARG A 232 4.75 5.97 12.16
C ARG A 232 4.90 7.44 11.74
N GLN A 233 5.19 8.34 12.67
CA GLN A 233 5.40 9.76 12.39
C GLN A 233 6.59 10.00 11.44
N HIS A 234 7.71 9.29 11.65
CA HIS A 234 8.84 9.32 10.72
C HIS A 234 8.48 8.78 9.33
N PHE A 235 7.72 7.69 9.26
CA PHE A 235 7.22 7.16 7.99
C PHE A 235 6.39 8.22 7.28
N TRP A 236 5.40 8.76 7.97
CA TRP A 236 4.48 9.77 7.46
C TRP A 236 5.21 11.00 6.92
N LYS A 237 6.12 11.60 7.70
CA LYS A 237 6.87 12.79 7.29
C LYS A 237 7.64 12.55 5.98
N ARG A 238 8.30 11.40 5.86
CA ARG A 238 9.10 11.06 4.66
C ARG A 238 8.22 10.72 3.46
N TRP A 239 7.22 9.86 3.66
CA TRP A 239 6.29 9.44 2.61
C TRP A 239 5.50 10.62 2.05
N ARG A 240 4.94 11.47 2.92
CA ARG A 240 4.18 12.65 2.51
C ARG A 240 5.02 13.57 1.65
N THR A 241 6.26 13.85 2.07
CA THR A 241 7.19 14.69 1.31
C THR A 241 7.47 14.09 -0.07
N GLU A 242 7.80 12.80 -0.13
CA GLU A 242 8.07 12.13 -1.40
C GLU A 242 6.83 12.06 -2.32
N TYR A 243 5.66 11.81 -1.74
CA TYR A 243 4.39 11.80 -2.46
C TYR A 243 4.06 13.18 -3.04
N LEU A 244 4.24 14.26 -2.28
CA LEU A 244 4.06 15.63 -2.76
C LEU A 244 5.05 15.97 -3.87
N SER A 245 6.33 15.60 -3.71
CA SER A 245 7.33 15.76 -4.78
C SER A 245 6.98 14.94 -6.02
N TYR A 246 6.38 13.76 -5.85
CA TYR A 246 5.92 12.94 -6.96
C TYR A 246 4.77 13.61 -7.73
N LEU A 247 3.80 14.21 -7.02
CA LEU A 247 2.71 14.97 -7.63
C LEU A 247 3.21 16.22 -8.38
N GLN A 248 4.31 16.83 -7.92
CA GLN A 248 4.97 17.96 -8.56
C GLN A 248 5.92 17.54 -9.72
N GLY A 249 6.18 16.24 -9.88
CA GLY A 249 7.28 15.71 -10.71
C GLY A 249 7.03 15.70 -12.23
N ARG A 250 7.66 16.69 -12.90
CA ARG A 250 8.13 16.76 -14.31
C ARG A 250 7.33 16.02 -15.40
N THR A 251 6.42 16.73 -16.05
CA THR A 251 6.25 16.64 -17.50
C THR A 251 7.63 16.76 -18.16
N LYS A 252 7.95 15.85 -19.09
CA LYS A 252 9.13 16.03 -19.97
C LYS A 252 9.08 17.47 -20.50
N TRP A 253 10.23 18.14 -20.54
CA TRP A 253 10.48 19.50 -21.04
C TRP A 253 9.83 19.89 -22.39
N GLN A 254 9.13 18.97 -23.05
CA GLN A 254 8.52 19.08 -24.38
C GLN A 254 7.02 19.43 -24.35
N SER A 255 6.38 19.59 -23.17
CA SER A 255 4.96 19.96 -23.11
C SER A 255 4.70 20.96 -21.98
N PRO A 256 4.10 22.14 -22.25
CA PRO A 256 3.70 23.06 -21.21
C PRO A 256 2.66 22.37 -20.31
N SER A 257 2.92 22.35 -19.01
CA SER A 257 1.90 21.98 -18.02
C SER A 257 0.85 23.09 -17.95
N PRO A 258 -0.45 22.77 -17.87
CA PRO A 258 -1.44 23.78 -17.56
C PRO A 258 -1.05 24.46 -16.24
N SER A 259 -1.03 25.80 -16.24
CA SER A 259 -0.86 26.56 -15.00
C SER A 259 -2.05 26.26 -14.08
N LEU A 260 -1.77 26.21 -12.79
CA LEU A 260 -2.80 26.11 -11.76
C LEU A 260 -3.84 27.23 -11.95
N GLN A 261 -5.12 26.86 -11.95
CA GLN A 261 -6.24 27.76 -12.19
C GLN A 261 -7.00 28.06 -10.89
N PRO A 262 -7.67 29.22 -10.80
CA PRO A 262 -8.71 29.43 -9.80
C PRO A 262 -9.72 28.27 -9.81
N GLY A 263 -10.01 27.71 -8.64
CA GLY A 263 -10.89 26.56 -8.47
C GLY A 263 -10.16 25.22 -8.31
N ASP A 264 -8.87 25.12 -8.66
CA ASP A 264 -8.11 23.88 -8.49
C ASP A 264 -7.91 23.55 -7.01
N LEU A 265 -8.21 22.30 -6.63
CA LEU A 265 -7.90 21.76 -5.31
C LEU A 265 -6.43 21.34 -5.27
N VAL A 266 -5.69 21.87 -4.30
CA VAL A 266 -4.25 21.66 -4.15
C VAL A 266 -3.91 21.14 -2.76
N LEU A 267 -2.81 20.39 -2.67
CA LEU A 267 -2.22 19.99 -1.40
C LEU A 267 -1.30 21.09 -0.88
N LEU A 268 -1.48 21.50 0.37
CA LEU A 268 -0.61 22.48 1.01
C LEU A 268 0.60 21.78 1.62
N VAL A 269 1.78 22.34 1.37
CA VAL A 269 3.04 21.86 1.94
C VAL A 269 3.22 22.52 3.30
N GLU A 270 2.75 21.85 4.35
CA GLU A 270 2.91 22.30 5.73
C GLU A 270 3.85 21.40 6.52
N ASP A 271 4.67 21.99 7.38
CA ASP A 271 5.48 21.24 8.33
C ASP A 271 4.63 20.70 9.49
N ASN A 272 5.09 19.60 10.09
CA ASN A 272 4.54 19.03 11.33
C ASN A 272 3.05 18.61 11.31
N VAL A 273 2.47 18.38 10.13
CA VAL A 273 1.10 17.82 10.05
C VAL A 273 1.05 16.37 10.59
N PRO A 274 0.07 16.04 11.46
CA PRO A 274 -0.12 14.70 11.98
C PRO A 274 -0.36 13.65 10.90
N PRO A 275 -0.06 12.36 11.14
CA PRO A 275 -0.32 11.34 10.15
C PRO A 275 -1.80 11.16 9.82
N LEU A 276 -2.10 10.87 8.56
CA LEU A 276 -3.44 10.81 7.93
C LEU A 276 -4.07 12.18 7.62
N CYS A 277 -3.48 13.29 8.07
CA CYS A 277 -4.01 14.62 7.79
C CYS A 277 -3.34 15.19 6.54
N TRP A 278 -4.12 15.47 5.49
CA TRP A 278 -3.64 16.07 4.26
C TRP A 278 -4.24 17.47 4.12
N PRO A 279 -3.48 18.55 4.38
CA PRO A 279 -3.98 19.90 4.25
C PRO A 279 -4.30 20.17 2.79
N LEU A 280 -5.56 20.51 2.52
CA LEU A 280 -6.08 20.80 1.20
C LEU A 280 -6.53 22.27 1.16
N GLY A 281 -6.25 22.93 0.04
CA GLY A 281 -6.70 24.28 -0.23
C GLY A 281 -7.27 24.39 -1.63
N ARG A 282 -8.04 25.44 -1.90
CA ARG A 282 -8.53 25.74 -3.24
C ARG A 282 -7.97 27.09 -3.69
N ILE A 283 -7.48 27.15 -4.92
CA ILE A 283 -6.92 28.38 -5.46
C ILE A 283 -8.05 29.37 -5.69
N GLN A 284 -7.99 30.53 -5.05
CA GLN A 284 -8.99 31.58 -5.24
C GLN A 284 -8.64 32.50 -6.42
N GLN A 285 -7.37 32.85 -6.55
CA GLN A 285 -6.90 33.72 -7.62
C GLN A 285 -5.43 33.41 -7.94
N GLY A 286 -5.07 33.41 -9.21
CA GLY A 286 -3.67 33.37 -9.63
C GLY A 286 -3.06 34.78 -9.57
N HIS A 287 -1.88 34.91 -9.00
CA HIS A 287 -1.08 36.13 -9.16
C HIS A 287 -0.10 35.94 -10.32
N THR A 288 -0.29 36.73 -11.37
CA THR A 288 0.69 36.87 -12.44
C THR A 288 1.81 37.76 -11.91
N ASN A 289 2.98 37.20 -11.63
CA ASN A 289 4.18 38.02 -11.46
C ASN A 289 4.49 38.65 -12.82
N VAL A 290 4.01 39.87 -13.04
CA VAL A 290 4.51 40.74 -14.11
C VAL A 290 5.91 41.14 -13.68
N VAL A 291 6.92 40.56 -14.33
CA VAL A 291 8.32 41.02 -14.27
C VAL A 291 8.47 42.19 -15.24
#